data_AF-A0A0A9YKS7-F1
#
_entry.id   AF-A0A0A9YKS7-F1
#
_cell.length_a   1.000
_cell.length_b   1.000
_cell.length_c   1.000
_cell.angle_alpha   90.00
_cell.angle_beta   90.00
_cell.angle_gamma   90.00
#
_symmetry.space_group_name_H-M   'P 1'
#
loop_
_entity.id
_entity.type
_entity.pdbx_description
1 polymer ?
#
loop_
_entity_poly.entity_id
_entity_poly.type
_entity_poly.pdbx_seq_one_letter_code
_entity_poly.pdbx_strand_id
1 'polypeptide(L)'
;MATTVGVTDEKKLKRFLHYASIGGTYLPGARLHAIHYKEDNIDLLVAILKNMQKEKIFEVIKKVYKENTSPHQEMIPFVLAECARIDSLKIEALKTAEILCDNTKLFLLFFKFGFERVPKIGCGPACKRLIGAYYLKKDVTKLAGEVAQFPKYRGWRHQDLFRLAHLKAKPDDIARQALFAYISRGAETMNKHFNEPEPKPEAKEIVDYLNKVDSFRKERDPARAAETIETYMLTVDHLNFIHLKNRQVWCALLRQIPLRTLLDHFSLIARNKLFRSGRGWDADFKSCVRDSLQNNQAITDSGLHPSRVFIENIAYQFEAKFKLENAVKKNLRVAQKAPAVSSEIVSALNQLMNATFKLFKPTNLRYIIAVDPFDMTTRKVGHIPFMLPSQGAAITVQSYLKIEPNVTVVAPTWDGPISPIEVAKTSTAKELEEILSSVRSKTTVAPKTMPKRDPTVSMVDVFEWAQKQKKKFDVFILVATAINATQYVAKFAQYQRTMKLPRSKLVLLSLCCAKNTVDTKDIFVVSGFDDKVLPLIVNFVKESI
;
A
#
# COMPACT_ATOMS: atom_id res chain seq x y z
N MET A 1 18.82 17.91 -12.56
CA MET A 1 18.65 17.12 -13.79
C MET A 1 19.18 15.73 -13.52
N ALA A 2 18.35 14.69 -13.60
CA ALA A 2 18.80 13.32 -13.42
C ALA A 2 19.54 12.86 -14.68
N THR A 3 20.74 12.30 -14.53
CA THR A 3 21.50 11.69 -15.63
C THR A 3 20.78 10.39 -16.04
N THR A 4 20.07 10.40 -17.16
CA THR A 4 19.34 9.24 -17.70
C THR A 4 20.27 8.32 -18.48
N VAL A 5 20.76 7.25 -17.84
CA VAL A 5 21.65 6.28 -18.50
C VAL A 5 20.97 4.91 -18.59
N GLY A 6 20.61 4.50 -19.82
CA GLY A 6 20.29 3.10 -20.15
C GLY A 6 18.96 2.55 -19.61
N VAL A 7 17.95 3.39 -19.37
CA VAL A 7 16.60 2.94 -18.93
C VAL A 7 15.66 2.83 -20.13
N THR A 8 15.17 1.62 -20.42
CA THR A 8 14.22 1.35 -21.51
C THR A 8 12.82 1.88 -21.19
N ASP A 9 12.03 2.16 -22.22
CA ASP A 9 10.65 2.61 -22.08
C ASP A 9 9.75 1.56 -21.41
N GLU A 10 10.00 0.27 -21.64
CA GLU A 10 9.36 -0.81 -20.88
C GLU A 10 9.60 -0.68 -19.36
N LYS A 11 10.84 -0.38 -18.96
CA LYS A 11 11.19 -0.22 -17.54
C LYS A 11 10.50 1.00 -16.95
N LYS A 12 10.47 2.12 -17.68
CA LYS A 12 9.72 3.32 -17.28
C LYS A 12 8.23 3.05 -17.10
N LEU A 13 7.61 2.28 -18.00
CA LEU A 13 6.21 1.86 -17.87
C LEU A 13 5.99 0.99 -16.62
N LYS A 14 6.88 0.01 -16.36
CA LYS A 14 6.83 -0.82 -15.16
C LYS A 14 6.91 0.03 -13.88
N ARG A 15 7.83 1.00 -13.82
CA ARG A 15 7.94 1.95 -12.70
C ARG A 15 6.66 2.74 -12.49
N PHE A 16 6.07 3.26 -13.58
CA PHE A 16 4.82 3.99 -13.49
C PHE A 16 3.68 3.12 -12.95
N LEU A 17 3.55 1.88 -13.45
CA LEU A 17 2.55 0.92 -12.97
C LEU A 17 2.76 0.54 -11.49
N HIS A 18 3.99 0.61 -10.98
CA HIS A 18 4.28 0.26 -9.60
C HIS A 18 4.19 1.44 -8.64
N TYR A 19 4.50 2.67 -9.04
CA TYR A 19 4.55 3.81 -8.12
C TYR A 19 4.30 5.20 -8.74
N ALA A 20 3.67 5.27 -9.93
CA ALA A 20 3.25 6.50 -10.60
C ALA A 20 4.38 7.49 -10.92
N SER A 21 5.59 7.00 -11.17
CA SER A 21 6.73 7.81 -11.60
C SER A 21 7.56 7.03 -12.62
N ILE A 22 8.11 7.77 -13.58
CA ILE A 22 9.00 7.25 -14.62
C ILE A 22 10.44 7.14 -14.11
N GLY A 23 10.85 8.07 -13.25
CA GLY A 23 12.19 8.10 -12.68
C GLY A 23 12.40 7.01 -11.64
N GLY A 24 13.65 6.64 -11.40
CA GLY A 24 14.05 5.59 -10.44
C GLY A 24 13.88 5.94 -8.94
N THR A 25 13.05 6.93 -8.60
CA THR A 25 12.81 7.34 -7.20
C THR A 25 11.38 7.05 -6.76
N TYR A 26 11.25 6.29 -5.69
CA TYR A 26 9.99 6.03 -5.00
C TYR A 26 9.72 7.05 -3.90
N LEU A 27 8.50 7.59 -3.91
CA LEU A 27 7.97 8.47 -2.88
C LEU A 27 6.80 7.77 -2.17
N PRO A 28 6.88 7.51 -0.85
CA PRO A 28 5.78 6.92 -0.09
C PRO A 28 4.49 7.73 -0.13
N GLY A 29 3.37 7.04 0.04
CA GLY A 29 2.04 7.65 0.15
C GLY A 29 1.06 7.33 -0.99
N ALA A 30 -0.10 7.99 -0.97
CA ALA A 30 -1.21 7.63 -1.86
C ALA A 30 -0.99 8.16 -3.28
N ARG A 31 -1.12 7.28 -4.30
CA ARG A 31 -0.96 7.69 -5.71
C ARG A 31 -2.07 8.59 -6.21
N LEU A 32 -3.19 8.64 -5.49
CA LEU A 32 -4.32 9.50 -5.81
C LEU A 32 -4.09 10.99 -5.48
N HIS A 33 -2.95 11.37 -4.91
CA HIS A 33 -2.58 12.78 -4.71
C HIS A 33 -2.21 13.46 -6.04
N ALA A 34 -2.62 14.72 -6.19
CA ALA A 34 -2.40 15.52 -7.40
C ALA A 34 -0.93 15.60 -7.86
N ILE A 35 0.03 15.47 -6.94
CA ILE A 35 1.47 15.52 -7.26
C ILE A 35 1.90 14.43 -8.25
N HIS A 36 1.26 13.27 -8.25
CA HIS A 36 1.56 12.15 -9.14
C HIS A 36 0.99 12.33 -10.55
N TYR A 37 0.01 13.24 -10.69
CA TYR A 37 -0.69 13.53 -11.93
C TYR A 37 -0.36 14.91 -12.50
N LYS A 38 0.79 15.49 -12.10
CA LYS A 38 1.34 16.70 -12.73
C LYS A 38 1.52 16.46 -14.22
N GLU A 39 1.22 17.48 -15.02
CA GLU A 39 1.23 17.41 -16.49
C GLU A 39 2.55 16.84 -17.03
N ASP A 40 3.70 17.38 -16.61
CA ASP A 40 5.02 16.88 -17.01
C ASP A 40 5.22 15.36 -16.83
N ASN A 41 4.77 14.79 -15.70
CA ASN A 41 4.94 13.35 -15.43
C ASN A 41 4.04 12.51 -16.35
N ILE A 42 2.85 13.03 -16.68
CA ILE A 42 1.94 12.33 -17.57
C ILE A 42 2.37 12.49 -19.03
N ASP A 43 2.83 13.66 -19.44
CA ASP A 43 3.30 13.88 -20.82
C ASP A 43 4.45 12.94 -21.16
N LEU A 44 5.36 12.71 -20.20
CA LEU A 44 6.40 11.69 -20.31
C LEU A 44 5.82 10.26 -20.43
N LEU A 45 4.76 9.93 -19.68
CA LEU A 45 4.10 8.62 -19.79
C LEU A 45 3.44 8.47 -21.17
N VAL A 46 2.73 9.48 -21.64
CA VAL A 46 2.05 9.47 -22.94
C VAL A 46 3.08 9.34 -24.07
N ALA A 47 4.23 10.02 -23.97
CA ALA A 47 5.32 9.88 -24.93
C ALA A 47 5.83 8.43 -24.99
N ILE A 48 6.05 7.79 -23.83
CA ILE A 48 6.45 6.38 -23.74
C ILE A 48 5.40 5.47 -24.40
N LEU A 49 4.11 5.67 -24.07
CA LEU A 49 3.02 4.86 -24.61
C LEU A 49 2.88 4.99 -26.14
N LYS A 50 3.16 6.17 -26.71
CA LYS A 50 3.15 6.38 -28.16
C LYS A 50 4.35 5.74 -28.87
N ASN A 51 5.50 5.66 -28.22
CA ASN A 51 6.73 5.12 -28.80
C ASN A 51 6.85 3.59 -28.67
N MET A 52 6.18 2.99 -27.68
CA MET A 52 6.22 1.55 -27.45
C MET A 52 5.32 0.77 -28.43
N GLN A 53 5.73 -0.46 -28.74
CA GLN A 53 4.88 -1.41 -29.47
C GLN A 53 3.61 -1.72 -28.66
N LYS A 54 2.46 -1.63 -29.33
CA LYS A 54 1.13 -1.82 -28.74
C LYS A 54 1.03 -3.13 -27.95
N GLU A 55 1.48 -4.24 -28.55
CA GLU A 55 1.42 -5.58 -27.96
C GLU A 55 2.21 -5.62 -26.65
N LYS A 56 3.38 -4.97 -26.63
CA LYS A 56 4.26 -4.95 -25.46
C LYS A 56 3.67 -4.16 -24.30
N ILE A 57 2.98 -3.03 -24.58
CA ILE A 57 2.31 -2.23 -23.54
C ILE A 57 1.30 -3.09 -22.78
N PHE A 58 0.42 -3.78 -23.49
CA PHE A 58 -0.63 -4.58 -22.87
C PHE A 58 -0.12 -5.89 -22.26
N GLU A 59 0.96 -6.48 -22.80
CA GLU A 59 1.68 -7.58 -22.16
C GLU A 59 2.18 -7.17 -20.77
N VAL A 60 2.84 -6.02 -20.67
CA VAL A 60 3.36 -5.50 -19.39
C VAL A 60 2.23 -5.23 -18.40
N ILE A 61 1.16 -4.55 -18.82
CA ILE A 61 0.01 -4.25 -17.93
C ILE A 61 -0.64 -5.54 -17.42
N LYS A 62 -0.91 -6.50 -18.32
CA LYS A 62 -1.51 -7.81 -17.96
C LYS A 62 -0.60 -8.60 -17.03
N LYS A 63 0.72 -8.59 -17.26
CA LYS A 63 1.70 -9.24 -16.41
C LYS A 63 1.71 -8.65 -14.99
N VAL A 64 1.75 -7.32 -14.88
CA VAL A 64 1.73 -6.63 -13.57
C VAL A 64 0.45 -6.94 -12.78
N TYR A 65 -0.71 -7.00 -13.46
CA TYR A 65 -1.97 -7.41 -12.83
C TYR A 65 -1.95 -8.87 -12.37
N LYS A 66 -1.65 -9.80 -13.28
CA LYS A 66 -1.71 -11.26 -13.01
C LYS A 66 -0.73 -11.69 -11.92
N GLU A 67 0.46 -11.12 -11.92
CA GLU A 67 1.49 -11.42 -10.91
C GLU A 67 1.30 -10.62 -9.61
N ASN A 68 0.34 -9.69 -9.58
CA ASN A 68 0.07 -8.79 -8.46
C ASN A 68 1.35 -8.10 -7.92
N THR A 69 2.24 -7.71 -8.84
CA THR A 69 3.56 -7.14 -8.48
C THR A 69 3.44 -5.67 -8.06
N SER A 70 2.46 -4.94 -8.58
CA SER A 70 2.26 -3.55 -8.19
C SER A 70 1.63 -3.43 -6.80
N PRO A 71 2.26 -2.72 -5.85
CA PRO A 71 1.62 -2.37 -4.58
C PRO A 71 0.54 -1.28 -4.72
N HIS A 72 0.46 -0.63 -5.89
CA HIS A 72 -0.43 0.46 -6.22
C HIS A 72 -1.32 0.06 -7.39
N GLN A 73 -2.23 -0.88 -7.15
CA GLN A 73 -3.14 -1.44 -8.15
C GLN A 73 -4.01 -0.36 -8.83
N GLU A 74 -4.22 0.79 -8.21
CA GLU A 74 -4.89 1.95 -8.81
C GLU A 74 -4.19 2.47 -10.08
N MET A 75 -2.93 2.12 -10.32
CA MET A 75 -2.17 2.57 -11.49
C MET A 75 -2.49 1.81 -12.76
N ILE A 76 -3.05 0.60 -12.63
CA ILE A 76 -3.50 -0.19 -13.77
C ILE A 76 -4.66 0.50 -14.50
N PRO A 77 -5.80 0.85 -13.85
CA PRO A 77 -6.87 1.57 -14.50
C PRO A 77 -6.43 2.97 -14.96
N PHE A 78 -5.48 3.61 -14.26
CA PHE A 78 -4.93 4.90 -14.70
C PHE A 78 -4.21 4.78 -16.05
N VAL A 79 -3.24 3.87 -16.17
CA VAL A 79 -2.48 3.69 -17.42
C VAL A 79 -3.40 3.24 -18.55
N LEU A 80 -4.38 2.35 -18.27
CA LEU A 80 -5.39 1.96 -19.26
C LEU A 80 -6.23 3.15 -19.74
N ALA A 81 -6.59 4.08 -18.84
CA ALA A 81 -7.31 5.29 -19.21
C ALA A 81 -6.46 6.21 -20.10
N GLU A 82 -5.16 6.34 -19.83
CA GLU A 82 -4.24 7.09 -20.71
C GLU A 82 -4.09 6.41 -22.08
N CYS A 83 -3.96 5.09 -22.13
CA CYS A 83 -3.99 4.35 -23.40
C CYS A 83 -5.32 4.55 -24.16
N ALA A 84 -6.44 4.66 -23.45
CA ALA A 84 -7.76 4.90 -24.05
C ALA A 84 -7.93 6.30 -24.68
N ARG A 85 -7.02 7.24 -24.39
CA ARG A 85 -6.94 8.56 -25.05
C ARG A 85 -6.10 8.56 -26.32
N ILE A 86 -5.30 7.53 -26.54
CA ILE A 86 -4.44 7.41 -27.71
C ILE A 86 -5.18 6.57 -28.74
N ASP A 87 -5.52 7.16 -29.89
CA ASP A 87 -6.41 6.53 -30.87
C ASP A 87 -5.95 5.13 -31.32
N SER A 88 -4.65 4.94 -31.54
CA SER A 88 -4.06 3.64 -31.93
C SER A 88 -4.17 2.56 -30.85
N LEU A 89 -4.28 2.95 -29.57
CA LEU A 89 -4.32 2.04 -28.42
C LEU A 89 -5.74 1.86 -27.86
N LYS A 90 -6.67 2.76 -28.20
CA LYS A 90 -7.98 2.92 -27.55
C LYS A 90 -8.79 1.63 -27.46
N ILE A 91 -8.95 0.93 -28.57
CA ILE A 91 -9.77 -0.28 -28.62
C ILE A 91 -9.18 -1.39 -27.75
N GLU A 92 -7.86 -1.56 -27.76
CA GLU A 92 -7.19 -2.59 -26.97
C GLU A 92 -7.15 -2.24 -25.49
N ALA A 93 -7.05 -0.94 -25.15
CA ALA A 93 -7.16 -0.45 -23.79
C ALA A 93 -8.54 -0.74 -23.18
N LEU A 94 -9.61 -0.49 -23.93
CA LEU A 94 -10.98 -0.78 -23.47
C LEU A 94 -11.24 -2.28 -23.31
N LYS A 95 -10.75 -3.11 -24.25
CA LYS A 95 -10.81 -4.58 -24.12
C LYS A 95 -10.01 -5.09 -22.92
N THR A 96 -8.82 -4.54 -22.70
CA THR A 96 -8.00 -4.92 -21.55
C THR A 96 -8.64 -4.45 -20.24
N ALA A 97 -9.26 -3.27 -20.20
CA ALA A 97 -10.02 -2.80 -19.05
C ALA A 97 -11.22 -3.71 -18.73
N GLU A 98 -11.90 -4.28 -19.73
CA GLU A 98 -12.99 -5.26 -19.51
C GLU A 98 -12.52 -6.48 -18.72
N ILE A 99 -11.26 -6.90 -18.92
CA ILE A 99 -10.68 -8.08 -18.27
C ILE A 99 -10.10 -7.72 -16.90
N LEU A 100 -9.33 -6.63 -16.80
CA LEU A 100 -8.54 -6.32 -15.60
C LEU A 100 -9.30 -5.47 -14.57
N CYS A 101 -10.29 -4.69 -14.98
CA CYS A 101 -11.10 -3.91 -14.05
C CYS A 101 -12.34 -4.71 -13.62
N ASP A 102 -12.09 -5.90 -13.06
CA ASP A 102 -13.10 -6.90 -12.73
C ASP A 102 -13.92 -6.59 -11.47
N ASN A 103 -13.44 -5.69 -10.61
CA ASN A 103 -14.08 -5.29 -9.36
C ASN A 103 -14.46 -3.80 -9.34
N THR A 104 -15.42 -3.44 -8.49
CA THR A 104 -15.99 -2.09 -8.44
C THR A 104 -14.96 -0.99 -8.24
N LYS A 105 -13.92 -1.23 -7.43
CA LYS A 105 -12.89 -0.22 -7.15
C LYS A 105 -12.10 0.12 -8.41
N LEU A 106 -11.55 -0.89 -9.08
CA LEU A 106 -10.77 -0.69 -10.31
C LEU A 106 -11.65 -0.16 -11.45
N PHE A 107 -12.86 -0.69 -11.58
CA PHE A 107 -13.81 -0.27 -12.62
C PHE A 107 -14.21 1.19 -12.49
N LEU A 108 -14.64 1.63 -11.30
CA LEU A 108 -14.99 3.03 -11.08
C LEU A 108 -13.76 3.96 -11.17
N LEU A 109 -12.57 3.49 -10.76
CA LEU A 109 -11.32 4.24 -10.96
C LEU A 109 -10.97 4.44 -12.44
N PHE A 110 -11.18 3.43 -13.29
CA PHE A 110 -10.93 3.55 -14.74
C PHE A 110 -11.75 4.70 -15.33
N PHE A 111 -13.05 4.76 -15.01
CA PHE A 111 -13.92 5.85 -15.48
C PHE A 111 -13.58 7.19 -14.83
N LYS A 112 -13.23 7.19 -13.55
CA LYS A 112 -12.70 8.38 -12.88
C LYS A 112 -11.55 8.99 -13.67
N PHE A 113 -10.51 8.21 -13.90
CA PHE A 113 -9.35 8.68 -14.64
C PHE A 113 -9.69 9.04 -16.08
N GLY A 114 -10.54 8.26 -16.75
CA GLY A 114 -10.93 8.47 -18.15
C GLY A 114 -11.75 9.74 -18.42
N PHE A 115 -12.49 10.26 -17.43
CA PHE A 115 -13.44 11.37 -17.60
C PHE A 115 -13.12 12.63 -16.78
N GLU A 116 -12.32 12.54 -15.72
CA GLU A 116 -11.89 13.72 -14.95
C GLU A 116 -10.64 14.40 -15.52
N ARG A 117 -9.93 13.75 -16.46
CA ARG A 117 -8.82 14.37 -17.20
C ARG A 117 -9.18 14.65 -18.66
N VAL A 118 -8.63 15.73 -19.19
CA VAL A 118 -8.81 16.20 -20.57
C VAL A 118 -7.62 15.72 -21.43
N PRO A 119 -7.85 15.28 -22.68
CA PRO A 119 -9.15 14.99 -23.28
C PRO A 119 -9.83 13.78 -22.62
N LYS A 120 -11.16 13.78 -22.55
CA LYS A 120 -11.91 12.63 -22.03
C LYS A 120 -11.81 11.46 -23.02
N ILE A 121 -11.85 10.22 -22.53
CA ILE A 121 -11.82 9.03 -23.40
C ILE A 121 -13.05 8.93 -24.34
N GLY A 122 -14.12 9.66 -24.02
CA GLY A 122 -15.39 9.66 -24.76
C GLY A 122 -16.24 8.41 -24.52
N CYS A 123 -17.54 8.48 -24.80
CA CYS A 123 -18.48 7.37 -24.60
C CYS A 123 -19.04 6.82 -25.92
N GLY A 124 -18.13 6.43 -26.81
CA GLY A 124 -18.48 5.77 -28.08
C GLY A 124 -18.92 4.30 -27.90
N PRO A 125 -19.25 3.58 -28.99
CA PRO A 125 -19.75 2.20 -28.93
C PRO A 125 -18.88 1.23 -28.13
N ALA A 126 -17.54 1.32 -28.26
CA ALA A 126 -16.62 0.47 -27.50
C ALA A 126 -16.66 0.74 -25.99
N CYS A 127 -16.77 2.01 -25.58
CA CYS A 127 -16.91 2.38 -24.17
C CYS A 127 -18.25 1.90 -23.60
N LYS A 128 -19.35 2.06 -24.37
CA LYS A 128 -20.67 1.54 -23.97
C LYS A 128 -20.66 0.02 -23.83
N ARG A 129 -19.94 -0.69 -24.70
CA ARG A 129 -19.75 -2.14 -24.61
C ARG A 129 -19.00 -2.55 -23.35
N LEU A 130 -17.91 -1.86 -22.99
CA LEU A 130 -17.18 -2.09 -21.74
C LEU A 130 -18.11 -1.91 -20.53
N ILE A 131 -18.88 -0.83 -20.51
CA ILE A 131 -19.86 -0.58 -19.44
C ILE A 131 -20.90 -1.70 -19.40
N GLY A 132 -21.50 -2.05 -20.54
CA GLY A 132 -22.47 -3.14 -20.64
C GLY A 132 -21.92 -4.49 -20.21
N ALA A 133 -20.67 -4.82 -20.56
CA ALA A 133 -20.04 -6.06 -20.17
C ALA A 133 -19.98 -6.22 -18.64
N TYR A 134 -19.63 -5.16 -17.92
CA TYR A 134 -19.55 -5.19 -16.45
C TYR A 134 -20.92 -5.47 -15.79
N TYR A 135 -21.99 -4.81 -16.24
CA TYR A 135 -23.29 -4.89 -15.58
C TYR A 135 -24.22 -5.98 -16.13
N LEU A 136 -24.02 -6.44 -17.36
CA LEU A 136 -24.90 -7.42 -18.02
C LEU A 136 -24.35 -8.85 -17.99
N LYS A 137 -23.02 -9.04 -17.99
CA LYS A 137 -22.41 -10.38 -17.98
C LYS A 137 -22.24 -10.96 -16.58
N LYS A 138 -22.16 -10.11 -15.54
CA LYS A 138 -22.01 -10.56 -14.16
C LYS A 138 -23.29 -11.20 -13.64
N ASP A 139 -23.11 -12.22 -12.80
CA ASP A 139 -24.18 -12.75 -11.96
C ASP A 139 -24.86 -11.63 -11.16
N VAL A 140 -26.20 -11.66 -11.12
CA VAL A 140 -27.00 -10.56 -10.57
C VAL A 140 -26.83 -10.44 -9.05
N THR A 141 -26.75 -11.56 -8.34
CA THR A 141 -26.55 -11.59 -6.88
C THR A 141 -25.17 -11.06 -6.50
N LYS A 142 -24.12 -11.50 -7.21
CA LYS A 142 -22.76 -10.94 -7.02
C LYS A 142 -22.70 -9.44 -7.31
N LEU A 143 -23.35 -8.99 -8.39
CA LEU A 143 -23.40 -7.58 -8.74
C LEU A 143 -24.16 -6.75 -7.70
N ALA A 144 -25.26 -7.26 -7.16
CA ALA A 144 -26.00 -6.63 -6.07
C ALA A 144 -25.12 -6.46 -4.82
N GLY A 145 -24.35 -7.50 -4.45
CA GLY A 145 -23.37 -7.42 -3.35
C GLY A 145 -22.29 -6.37 -3.58
N GLU A 146 -21.70 -6.32 -4.79
CA GLU A 146 -20.69 -5.31 -5.15
C GLU A 146 -21.23 -3.88 -5.09
N VAL A 147 -22.44 -3.64 -5.60
CA VAL A 147 -23.10 -2.33 -5.61
C VAL A 147 -23.51 -1.91 -4.21
N ALA A 148 -23.97 -2.84 -3.39
CA ALA A 148 -24.34 -2.61 -1.99
C ALA A 148 -23.11 -2.28 -1.14
N GLN A 149 -21.99 -2.97 -1.37
CA GLN A 149 -20.72 -2.73 -0.68
C GLN A 149 -20.08 -1.40 -1.11
N PHE A 150 -20.04 -1.12 -2.41
CA PHE A 150 -19.42 0.07 -2.98
C PHE A 150 -20.39 0.88 -3.85
N PRO A 151 -21.39 1.58 -3.27
CA PRO A 151 -22.32 2.40 -4.06
C PRO A 151 -21.60 3.49 -4.88
N LYS A 152 -20.45 3.92 -4.36
CA LYS A 152 -19.53 4.86 -5.00
C LYS A 152 -18.10 4.54 -4.60
N TYR A 153 -17.16 4.90 -5.46
CA TYR A 153 -15.74 4.84 -5.13
C TYR A 153 -15.01 6.08 -5.66
N ARG A 154 -14.29 6.76 -4.77
CA ARG A 154 -13.47 7.97 -5.09
C ARG A 154 -14.21 9.04 -5.91
N GLY A 155 -15.51 9.22 -5.63
CA GLY A 155 -16.37 10.25 -6.24
C GLY A 155 -17.29 9.74 -7.35
N TRP A 156 -16.99 8.59 -7.95
CA TRP A 156 -17.78 8.00 -9.04
C TRP A 156 -18.80 7.02 -8.52
N ARG A 157 -20.01 7.05 -9.11
CA ARG A 157 -21.12 6.15 -8.76
C ARG A 157 -21.44 5.22 -9.94
N HIS A 158 -22.04 4.07 -9.63
CA HIS A 158 -22.62 3.21 -10.67
C HIS A 158 -23.65 3.96 -11.52
N GLN A 159 -24.43 4.86 -10.90
CA GLN A 159 -25.41 5.72 -11.55
C GLN A 159 -24.80 6.59 -12.68
N ASP A 160 -23.56 7.07 -12.52
CA ASP A 160 -22.89 7.90 -13.52
C ASP A 160 -22.62 7.09 -14.80
N LEU A 161 -22.25 5.82 -14.64
CA LEU A 161 -22.01 4.90 -15.77
C LEU A 161 -23.30 4.52 -16.49
N PHE A 162 -24.41 4.40 -15.75
CA PHE A 162 -25.73 4.16 -16.33
C PHE A 162 -26.19 5.32 -17.23
N ARG A 163 -25.93 6.56 -16.80
CA ARG A 163 -26.21 7.76 -17.61
C ARG A 163 -25.38 7.79 -18.88
N LEU A 164 -24.11 7.38 -18.81
CA LEU A 164 -23.20 7.35 -19.96
C LEU A 164 -23.57 6.28 -20.99
N ALA A 165 -23.89 5.07 -20.53
CA ALA A 165 -24.12 3.92 -21.42
C ALA A 165 -25.58 3.68 -21.79
N HIS A 166 -26.54 4.34 -21.13
CA HIS A 166 -27.98 4.09 -21.28
C HIS A 166 -28.33 2.60 -21.09
N LEU A 167 -27.81 2.01 -20.01
CA LEU A 167 -27.99 0.58 -19.74
C LEU A 167 -29.45 0.22 -19.49
N LYS A 168 -29.88 -0.89 -20.08
CA LYS A 168 -31.17 -1.53 -19.85
C LYS A 168 -30.95 -3.03 -19.70
N ALA A 169 -31.61 -3.63 -18.72
CA ALA A 169 -31.69 -5.07 -18.61
C ALA A 169 -32.66 -5.61 -19.67
N LYS A 170 -32.55 -6.90 -19.99
CA LYS A 170 -33.50 -7.54 -20.90
C LYS A 170 -34.88 -7.66 -20.22
N PRO A 171 -35.99 -7.65 -20.99
CA PRO A 171 -37.34 -7.70 -20.43
C PRO A 171 -37.64 -8.94 -19.57
N ASP A 172 -36.97 -10.06 -19.85
CA ASP A 172 -37.07 -11.35 -19.15
C ASP A 172 -36.23 -11.41 -17.86
N ASP A 173 -35.21 -10.56 -17.70
CA ASP A 173 -34.34 -10.54 -16.51
C ASP A 173 -34.88 -9.59 -15.43
N ILE A 174 -35.94 -10.03 -14.74
CA ILE A 174 -36.65 -9.23 -13.72
C ILE A 174 -35.74 -8.89 -12.52
N ALA A 175 -34.89 -9.82 -12.09
CA ALA A 175 -33.94 -9.61 -10.99
C ALA A 175 -32.97 -8.46 -11.29
N ARG A 176 -32.40 -8.45 -12.49
CA ARG A 176 -31.48 -7.37 -12.91
C ARG A 176 -32.20 -6.06 -13.14
N GLN A 177 -33.45 -6.08 -13.62
CA GLN A 177 -34.27 -4.87 -13.71
C GLN A 177 -34.47 -4.22 -12.33
N ALA A 178 -34.73 -5.01 -11.28
CA ALA A 178 -34.83 -4.52 -9.91
C ALA A 178 -33.53 -3.86 -9.44
N LEU A 179 -32.39 -4.54 -9.66
CA LEU A 179 -31.07 -3.98 -9.35
C LEU A 179 -30.78 -2.68 -10.13
N PHE A 180 -31.15 -2.61 -11.40
CA PHE A 180 -30.93 -1.43 -12.24
C PHE A 180 -31.80 -0.25 -11.79
N ALA A 181 -33.03 -0.52 -11.35
CA ALA A 181 -33.90 0.48 -10.73
C ALA A 181 -33.28 1.02 -9.42
N TYR A 182 -32.73 0.13 -8.58
CA TYR A 182 -32.02 0.51 -7.37
C TYR A 182 -30.80 1.40 -7.66
N ILE A 183 -29.92 1.02 -8.59
CA ILE A 183 -28.74 1.80 -8.97
C ILE A 183 -29.13 3.19 -9.50
N SER A 184 -30.19 3.24 -10.32
CA SER A 184 -30.56 4.45 -11.04
C SER A 184 -31.31 5.46 -10.18
N ARG A 185 -32.22 4.97 -9.32
CA ARG A 185 -33.21 5.80 -8.60
C ARG A 185 -33.43 5.40 -7.13
N GLY A 186 -32.71 4.41 -6.61
CA GLY A 186 -32.73 4.00 -5.20
C GLY A 186 -33.84 2.99 -4.84
N ALA A 187 -33.85 2.59 -3.57
CA ALA A 187 -34.72 1.55 -3.01
C ALA A 187 -36.22 1.84 -3.20
N GLU A 188 -36.66 3.09 -3.03
CA GLU A 188 -38.08 3.45 -3.22
C GLU A 188 -38.58 3.09 -4.62
N THR A 189 -37.81 3.41 -5.65
CA THR A 189 -38.22 3.12 -7.03
C THR A 189 -38.22 1.62 -7.29
N MET A 190 -37.23 0.89 -6.77
CA MET A 190 -37.17 -0.56 -6.85
C MET A 190 -38.41 -1.19 -6.19
N ASN A 191 -38.74 -0.82 -4.96
CA ASN A 191 -39.87 -1.39 -4.24
C ASN A 191 -41.21 -1.13 -4.95
N LYS A 192 -41.43 0.09 -5.45
CA LYS A 192 -42.64 0.44 -6.22
C LYS A 192 -42.89 -0.41 -7.47
N HIS A 193 -41.84 -1.00 -8.08
CA HIS A 193 -41.98 -1.74 -9.35
C HIS A 193 -41.79 -3.25 -9.19
N PHE A 194 -41.20 -3.70 -8.08
CA PHE A 194 -40.78 -5.09 -7.88
C PHE A 194 -41.22 -5.69 -6.54
N ASN A 195 -41.71 -4.88 -5.59
CA ASN A 195 -42.16 -5.33 -4.27
C ASN A 195 -43.62 -4.97 -3.96
N GLU A 196 -44.14 -3.89 -4.55
CA GLU A 196 -45.48 -3.35 -4.29
C GLU A 196 -46.28 -3.26 -5.60
N PRO A 197 -47.59 -3.57 -5.61
CA PRO A 197 -48.39 -4.12 -4.49
C PRO A 197 -48.12 -5.62 -4.21
N GLU A 198 -47.59 -6.35 -5.19
CA GLU A 198 -47.23 -7.76 -5.05
C GLU A 198 -45.73 -7.98 -5.35
N PRO A 199 -44.99 -8.72 -4.50
CA PRO A 199 -43.59 -9.03 -4.75
C PRO A 199 -43.40 -9.91 -5.98
N LYS A 200 -42.49 -9.53 -6.87
CA LYS A 200 -42.11 -10.37 -8.01
C LYS A 200 -41.15 -11.47 -7.53
N PRO A 201 -41.52 -12.76 -7.62
CA PRO A 201 -40.74 -13.85 -7.03
C PRO A 201 -39.33 -13.93 -7.59
N GLU A 202 -39.13 -13.60 -8.87
CA GLU A 202 -37.83 -13.65 -9.54
C GLU A 202 -36.86 -12.57 -9.05
N ALA A 203 -37.37 -11.45 -8.54
CA ALA A 203 -36.54 -10.36 -8.00
C ALA A 203 -36.46 -10.35 -6.47
N LYS A 204 -37.21 -11.22 -5.80
CA LYS A 204 -37.39 -11.21 -4.33
C LYS A 204 -36.05 -11.22 -3.59
N GLU A 205 -35.14 -12.13 -3.95
CA GLU A 205 -33.82 -12.23 -3.31
C GLU A 205 -33.03 -10.91 -3.38
N ILE A 206 -33.01 -10.27 -4.56
CA ILE A 206 -32.29 -9.01 -4.78
C ILE A 206 -32.93 -7.85 -4.03
N VAL A 207 -34.27 -7.76 -4.08
CA VAL A 207 -35.06 -6.75 -3.38
C VAL A 207 -34.86 -6.87 -1.87
N ASP A 208 -35.00 -8.08 -1.32
CA ASP A 208 -34.84 -8.37 0.11
C ASP A 208 -33.42 -8.04 0.58
N TYR A 209 -32.41 -8.48 -0.15
CA TYR A 209 -31.00 -8.19 0.17
C TYR A 209 -30.73 -6.68 0.20
N LEU A 210 -31.10 -5.94 -0.85
CA LEU A 210 -30.82 -4.51 -0.94
C LEU A 210 -31.60 -3.69 0.11
N ASN A 211 -32.86 -4.04 0.37
CA ASN A 211 -33.64 -3.45 1.46
C ASN A 211 -33.03 -3.76 2.84
N LYS A 212 -32.50 -4.97 3.04
CA LYS A 212 -31.82 -5.33 4.28
C LYS A 212 -30.53 -4.55 4.49
N VAL A 213 -29.72 -4.35 3.44
CA VAL A 213 -28.51 -3.52 3.54
C VAL A 213 -28.85 -2.05 3.82
N ASP A 214 -29.88 -1.50 3.19
CA ASP A 214 -30.29 -0.12 3.43
C ASP A 214 -30.93 0.10 4.80
N SER A 215 -31.67 -0.88 5.31
CA SER A 215 -32.16 -0.84 6.70
C SER A 215 -31.02 -1.00 7.71
N PHE A 216 -30.05 -1.88 7.45
CA PHE A 216 -28.85 -2.03 8.28
C PHE A 216 -28.11 -0.71 8.45
N ARG A 217 -27.93 0.08 7.39
CA ARG A 217 -27.26 1.39 7.45
C ARG A 217 -27.94 2.38 8.40
N LYS A 218 -29.22 2.16 8.74
CA LYS A 218 -30.01 2.99 9.66
C LYS A 218 -30.17 2.34 11.05
N GLU A 219 -29.75 1.09 11.21
CA GLU A 219 -29.84 0.35 12.46
C GLU A 219 -29.01 1.04 13.56
N ARG A 220 -29.56 1.08 14.76
CA ARG A 220 -28.91 1.71 15.93
C ARG A 220 -28.67 0.71 17.04
N ASP A 221 -29.39 -0.40 17.04
CA ASP A 221 -29.22 -1.47 18.00
C ASP A 221 -28.00 -2.33 17.64
N PRO A 222 -26.97 -2.37 18.52
CA PRO A 222 -25.76 -3.14 18.29
C PRO A 222 -25.98 -4.64 18.09
N ALA A 223 -26.98 -5.22 18.76
CA ALA A 223 -27.23 -6.66 18.70
C ALA A 223 -27.79 -7.06 17.33
N ARG A 224 -28.85 -6.39 16.88
CA ARG A 224 -29.41 -6.59 15.53
C ARG A 224 -28.42 -6.24 14.41
N ALA A 225 -27.57 -5.24 14.63
CA ALA A 225 -26.51 -4.91 13.69
C ALA A 225 -25.46 -6.04 13.59
N ALA A 226 -25.02 -6.60 14.72
CA ALA A 226 -24.09 -7.72 14.76
C ALA A 226 -24.67 -8.98 14.09
N GLU A 227 -25.92 -9.33 14.40
CA GLU A 227 -26.63 -10.44 13.75
C GLU A 227 -26.69 -10.26 12.23
N THR A 228 -27.07 -9.06 11.77
CA THR A 228 -27.14 -8.77 10.34
C THR A 228 -25.77 -8.89 9.64
N ILE A 229 -24.69 -8.50 10.31
CA ILE A 229 -23.31 -8.65 9.79
C ILE A 229 -22.96 -10.12 9.59
N GLU A 230 -23.34 -10.99 10.52
CA GLU A 230 -23.05 -12.43 10.48
C GLU A 230 -23.94 -13.14 9.45
N THR A 231 -25.24 -12.83 9.41
CA THR A 231 -26.17 -13.48 8.47
C THR A 231 -25.88 -13.12 7.01
N TYR A 232 -25.57 -11.85 6.73
CA TYR A 232 -25.37 -11.36 5.36
C TYR A 232 -23.90 -11.15 4.98
N MET A 233 -22.97 -11.59 5.84
CA MET A 233 -21.52 -11.44 5.66
C MET A 233 -21.10 -10.00 5.31
N LEU A 234 -21.71 -9.01 5.98
CA LEU A 234 -21.45 -7.60 5.69
C LEU A 234 -20.02 -7.21 6.09
N THR A 235 -19.38 -6.43 5.23
CA THR A 235 -18.01 -5.92 5.45
C THR A 235 -18.01 -4.53 6.09
N VAL A 236 -16.84 -4.07 6.53
CA VAL A 236 -16.62 -2.72 7.09
C VAL A 236 -17.12 -1.59 6.16
N ASP A 237 -17.13 -1.82 4.85
CA ASP A 237 -17.57 -0.83 3.85
C ASP A 237 -19.10 -0.55 3.92
N HIS A 238 -19.88 -1.44 4.54
CA HIS A 238 -21.32 -1.25 4.76
C HIS A 238 -21.62 -0.39 5.99
N LEU A 239 -20.65 -0.18 6.89
CA LEU A 239 -20.88 0.44 8.18
C LEU A 239 -21.01 1.96 8.11
N ASN A 240 -21.84 2.51 8.99
CA ASN A 240 -21.91 3.94 9.24
C ASN A 240 -21.01 4.34 10.45
N PHE A 241 -20.96 5.63 10.76
CA PHE A 241 -20.14 6.15 11.86
C PHE A 241 -20.58 5.70 13.27
N ILE A 242 -21.85 5.30 13.43
CA ILE A 242 -22.41 4.79 14.70
C ILE A 242 -21.89 3.37 14.93
N HIS A 243 -21.98 2.52 13.92
CA HIS A 243 -21.49 1.13 13.97
C HIS A 243 -20.00 1.07 14.32
N LEU A 244 -19.19 1.95 13.70
CA LEU A 244 -17.74 1.99 13.92
C LEU A 244 -17.32 2.37 15.36
N LYS A 245 -18.26 2.83 16.20
CA LYS A 245 -18.02 3.17 17.61
C LYS A 245 -18.50 2.07 18.58
N ASN A 246 -19.05 0.97 18.08
CA ASN A 246 -19.65 -0.06 18.91
C ASN A 246 -18.81 -1.34 18.96
N ARG A 247 -18.50 -1.85 20.16
CA ARG A 247 -17.68 -3.06 20.35
C ARG A 247 -18.33 -4.32 19.79
N GLN A 248 -19.62 -4.52 20.00
CA GLN A 248 -20.35 -5.72 19.59
C GLN A 248 -20.38 -5.86 18.06
N VAL A 249 -20.60 -4.75 17.35
CA VAL A 249 -20.51 -4.69 15.88
C VAL A 249 -19.10 -5.06 15.41
N TRP A 250 -18.06 -4.53 16.06
CA TRP A 250 -16.67 -4.91 15.74
C TRP A 250 -16.38 -6.39 16.04
N CYS A 251 -16.90 -6.96 17.13
CA CYS A 251 -16.73 -8.39 17.43
C CYS A 251 -17.31 -9.28 16.33
N ALA A 252 -18.49 -8.95 15.80
CA ALA A 252 -19.09 -9.65 14.66
C ALA A 252 -18.20 -9.54 13.41
N LEU A 253 -17.68 -8.34 13.10
CA LEU A 253 -16.78 -8.15 11.97
C LEU A 253 -15.44 -8.88 12.11
N LEU A 254 -14.85 -8.90 13.31
CA LEU A 254 -13.51 -9.45 13.56
C LEU A 254 -13.39 -10.94 13.21
N ARG A 255 -14.52 -11.67 13.21
CA ARG A 255 -14.60 -13.08 12.83
C ARG A 255 -14.37 -13.31 11.33
N GLN A 256 -14.68 -12.33 10.47
CA GLN A 256 -14.65 -12.46 9.02
C GLN A 256 -13.80 -11.39 8.29
N ILE A 257 -13.30 -10.39 9.01
CA ILE A 257 -12.58 -9.27 8.40
C ILE A 257 -11.21 -9.71 7.87
N PRO A 258 -10.84 -9.33 6.62
CA PRO A 258 -9.48 -9.52 6.14
C PRO A 258 -8.47 -8.76 6.99
N LEU A 259 -7.32 -9.38 7.30
CA LEU A 259 -6.32 -8.78 8.18
C LEU A 259 -5.82 -7.41 7.71
N ARG A 260 -5.63 -7.21 6.40
CA ARG A 260 -5.24 -5.89 5.86
C ARG A 260 -6.27 -4.83 6.20
N THR A 261 -7.56 -5.15 6.05
CA THR A 261 -8.68 -4.26 6.38
C THR A 261 -8.74 -3.97 7.88
N LEU A 262 -8.49 -4.97 8.73
CA LEU A 262 -8.38 -4.76 10.17
C LEU A 262 -7.25 -3.78 10.52
N LEU A 263 -6.06 -3.95 9.94
CA LEU A 263 -4.93 -3.04 10.16
C LEU A 263 -5.26 -1.62 9.68
N ASP A 264 -5.96 -1.45 8.54
CA ASP A 264 -6.39 -0.13 8.05
C ASP A 264 -7.32 0.61 9.03
N HIS A 265 -8.04 -0.12 9.90
CA HIS A 265 -8.97 0.45 10.89
C HIS A 265 -8.46 0.36 12.33
N PHE A 266 -7.26 -0.14 12.56
CA PHE A 266 -6.78 -0.43 13.92
C PHE A 266 -6.60 0.84 14.74
N SER A 267 -6.02 1.87 14.13
CA SER A 267 -5.91 3.21 14.70
C SER A 267 -7.28 3.85 15.00
N LEU A 268 -8.34 3.52 14.24
CA LEU A 268 -9.72 3.95 14.51
C LEU A 268 -10.29 3.26 15.77
N ILE A 269 -10.09 1.95 15.90
CA ILE A 269 -10.52 1.15 17.07
C ILE A 269 -9.88 1.71 18.35
N ALA A 270 -8.58 1.97 18.32
CA ALA A 270 -7.84 2.56 19.44
C ALA A 270 -8.33 3.98 19.78
N ARG A 271 -8.54 4.83 18.76
CA ARG A 271 -9.05 6.19 18.93
C ARG A 271 -10.44 6.23 19.56
N ASN A 272 -11.32 5.29 19.18
CA ASN A 272 -12.66 5.15 19.74
C ASN A 272 -12.66 4.50 21.13
N LYS A 273 -11.48 4.19 21.71
CA LYS A 273 -11.30 3.59 23.04
C LYS A 273 -12.02 2.25 23.21
N LEU A 274 -12.18 1.49 22.12
CA LEU A 274 -12.93 0.23 22.16
C LEU A 274 -12.27 -0.84 23.04
N PHE A 275 -10.95 -0.79 23.20
CA PHE A 275 -10.22 -1.68 24.12
C PHE A 275 -10.49 -1.43 25.62
N ARG A 276 -11.16 -0.34 25.99
CA ARG A 276 -11.34 0.06 27.40
C ARG A 276 -12.76 -0.18 27.84
N SER A 277 -12.97 -0.68 29.07
CA SER A 277 -14.27 -0.74 29.73
C SER A 277 -14.19 0.02 31.06
N GLY A 278 -14.85 1.18 31.13
CA GLY A 278 -14.69 2.12 32.25
C GLY A 278 -13.23 2.55 32.44
N ARG A 279 -12.67 2.30 33.64
CA ARG A 279 -11.26 2.58 33.95
C ARG A 279 -10.31 1.45 33.52
N GLY A 280 -10.84 0.25 33.25
CA GLY A 280 -10.09 -0.97 32.94
C GLY A 280 -10.02 -1.30 31.44
N TRP A 281 -9.47 -2.48 31.16
CA TRP A 281 -9.47 -3.08 29.81
C TRP A 281 -10.74 -3.90 29.60
N ASP A 282 -11.24 -3.92 28.38
CA ASP A 282 -12.31 -4.82 27.94
C ASP A 282 -11.66 -6.16 27.54
N ALA A 283 -11.80 -7.19 28.38
CA ALA A 283 -11.13 -8.47 28.18
C ALA A 283 -11.67 -9.20 26.94
N ASP A 284 -12.99 -9.18 26.75
CA ASP A 284 -13.67 -9.86 25.66
C ASP A 284 -13.28 -9.24 24.32
N PHE A 285 -13.36 -7.90 24.21
CA PHE A 285 -12.99 -7.22 22.98
C PHE A 285 -11.51 -7.40 22.62
N LYS A 286 -10.62 -7.36 23.61
CA LYS A 286 -9.19 -7.67 23.39
C LYS A 286 -9.01 -9.10 22.88
N SER A 287 -9.75 -10.06 23.43
CA SER A 287 -9.67 -11.45 22.97
C SER A 287 -10.12 -11.57 21.52
N CYS A 288 -11.27 -11.00 21.15
CA CYS A 288 -11.75 -11.01 19.76
C CYS A 288 -10.72 -10.43 18.78
N VAL A 289 -10.05 -9.33 19.15
CA VAL A 289 -9.00 -8.74 18.31
C VAL A 289 -7.79 -9.67 18.22
N ARG A 290 -7.34 -10.25 19.33
CA ARG A 290 -6.21 -11.19 19.35
C ARG A 290 -6.48 -12.43 18.51
N ASP A 291 -7.68 -13.02 18.64
CA ASP A 291 -8.08 -14.21 17.89
C ASP A 291 -8.10 -13.92 16.39
N SER A 292 -8.59 -12.74 16.00
CA SER A 292 -8.54 -12.27 14.61
C SER A 292 -7.09 -12.13 14.10
N LEU A 293 -6.20 -11.52 14.89
CA LEU A 293 -4.78 -11.32 14.54
C LEU A 293 -3.97 -12.63 14.48
N GLN A 294 -4.42 -13.68 15.18
CA GLN A 294 -3.73 -14.97 15.27
C GLN A 294 -4.34 -16.04 14.36
N ASN A 295 -5.35 -15.69 13.55
CA ASN A 295 -5.98 -16.64 12.63
C ASN A 295 -5.01 -17.06 11.50
N ASN A 296 -4.50 -18.29 11.57
CA ASN A 296 -3.52 -18.83 10.61
C ASN A 296 -4.00 -18.83 9.15
N GLN A 297 -5.28 -19.10 8.91
CA GLN A 297 -5.85 -19.07 7.55
C GLN A 297 -5.86 -17.64 7.02
N ALA A 298 -6.35 -16.70 7.82
CA ALA A 298 -6.36 -15.28 7.45
C ALA A 298 -4.94 -14.73 7.23
N ILE A 299 -3.94 -15.17 8.02
CA ILE A 299 -2.53 -14.80 7.84
C ILE A 299 -2.04 -15.29 6.48
N THR A 300 -2.27 -16.56 6.16
CA THR A 300 -1.83 -17.18 4.90
C THR A 300 -2.45 -16.49 3.68
N ASP A 301 -3.75 -16.20 3.74
CA ASP A 301 -4.49 -15.57 2.64
C ASP A 301 -4.19 -14.07 2.48
N SER A 302 -3.69 -13.42 3.53
CA SER A 302 -3.56 -11.95 3.56
C SER A 302 -2.48 -11.39 2.64
N GLY A 303 -1.44 -12.16 2.33
CA GLY A 303 -0.23 -11.65 1.65
C GLY A 303 0.39 -10.42 2.34
N LEU A 304 0.18 -10.26 3.66
CA LEU A 304 0.67 -9.10 4.40
C LEU A 304 2.19 -9.12 4.52
N HIS A 305 2.83 -8.02 4.13
CA HIS A 305 4.26 -7.83 4.36
C HIS A 305 4.50 -7.46 5.84
N PRO A 306 5.57 -7.98 6.50
CA PRO A 306 5.90 -7.68 7.89
C PRO A 306 5.99 -6.19 8.21
N SER A 307 6.52 -5.38 7.28
CA SER A 307 6.56 -3.92 7.42
C SER A 307 5.18 -3.30 7.66
N ARG A 308 4.11 -3.83 7.06
CA ARG A 308 2.76 -3.30 7.28
C ARG A 308 2.32 -3.48 8.73
N VAL A 309 2.55 -4.67 9.27
CA VAL A 309 2.20 -5.01 10.66
C VAL A 309 3.07 -4.19 11.62
N PHE A 310 4.36 -4.06 11.33
CA PHE A 310 5.28 -3.24 12.12
C PHE A 310 4.85 -1.78 12.18
N ILE A 311 4.55 -1.17 11.03
CA ILE A 311 4.08 0.22 10.95
C ILE A 311 2.79 0.40 11.76
N GLU A 312 1.84 -0.54 11.69
CA GLU A 312 0.62 -0.45 12.49
C GLU A 312 0.89 -0.61 13.99
N ASN A 313 1.83 -1.47 14.38
CA ASN A 313 2.24 -1.61 15.78
C ASN A 313 2.87 -0.32 16.32
N ILE A 314 3.71 0.35 15.53
CA ILE A 314 4.26 1.68 15.87
C ILE A 314 3.14 2.72 15.90
N ALA A 315 2.20 2.70 14.96
CA ALA A 315 1.07 3.62 14.93
C ALA A 315 0.20 3.49 16.19
N TYR A 316 -0.15 2.25 16.57
CA TYR A 316 -0.91 1.96 17.79
C TYR A 316 -0.25 2.53 19.05
N GLN A 317 1.07 2.44 19.14
CA GLN A 317 1.83 2.90 20.31
C GLN A 317 2.04 4.42 20.34
N PHE A 318 2.30 5.05 19.19
CA PHE A 318 2.86 6.41 19.15
C PHE A 318 2.03 7.42 18.37
N GLU A 319 1.17 7.02 17.42
CA GLU A 319 0.50 7.95 16.52
C GLU A 319 -0.38 8.96 17.28
N ALA A 320 -1.19 8.47 18.23
CA ALA A 320 -2.10 9.34 18.97
C ALA A 320 -1.35 10.35 19.86
N LYS A 321 -0.24 9.93 20.48
CA LYS A 321 0.63 10.80 21.27
C LYS A 321 1.26 11.87 20.38
N PHE A 322 1.79 11.47 19.22
CA PHE A 322 2.38 12.38 18.25
C PHE A 322 1.38 13.43 17.72
N LYS A 323 0.15 13.01 17.38
CA LYS A 323 -0.92 13.93 16.96
C LYS A 323 -1.27 14.93 18.05
N LEU A 324 -1.33 14.49 19.31
CA LEU A 324 -1.59 15.36 20.45
C LEU A 324 -0.48 16.40 20.64
N GLU A 325 0.79 15.97 20.67
CA GLU A 325 1.95 16.87 20.80
C GLU A 325 1.97 17.94 19.70
N ASN A 326 1.67 17.57 18.46
CA ASN A 326 1.62 18.52 17.35
C ASN A 326 0.44 19.48 17.43
N ALA A 327 -0.72 19.02 17.90
CA ALA A 327 -1.89 19.88 18.07
C ALA A 327 -1.64 20.92 19.18
N VAL A 328 -0.99 20.52 20.28
CA VAL A 328 -0.55 21.43 21.35
C VAL A 328 0.44 22.46 20.80
N LYS A 329 1.47 22.05 20.05
CA LYS A 329 2.43 22.97 19.40
C LYS A 329 1.77 23.96 18.45
N LYS A 330 0.63 23.61 17.86
CA LYS A 330 -0.15 24.46 16.94
C LYS A 330 -1.27 25.24 17.63
N ASN A 331 -1.33 25.26 18.97
CA ASN A 331 -2.38 25.91 19.75
C ASN A 331 -3.81 25.51 19.36
N LEU A 332 -4.01 24.25 18.94
CA LEU A 332 -5.34 23.72 18.63
C LEU A 332 -6.02 23.20 19.90
N ARG A 333 -7.36 23.32 20.00
CA ARG A 333 -8.13 22.64 21.05
C ARG A 333 -8.12 21.13 20.79
N VAL A 334 -7.57 20.34 21.71
CA VAL A 334 -7.46 18.87 21.60
C VAL A 334 -7.82 18.16 22.90
N ALA A 335 -8.11 16.86 22.77
CA ALA A 335 -8.31 15.96 23.91
C ALA A 335 -7.08 15.98 24.85
N GLN A 336 -7.32 15.91 26.15
CA GLN A 336 -6.25 16.08 27.15
C GLN A 336 -5.24 14.92 27.17
N LYS A 337 -5.62 13.71 26.74
CA LYS A 337 -4.75 12.51 26.82
C LYS A 337 -4.93 11.56 25.64
N ALA A 338 -3.82 11.03 25.16
CA ALA A 338 -3.81 9.96 24.15
C ALA A 338 -4.46 8.66 24.70
N PRO A 339 -5.05 7.80 23.84
CA PRO A 339 -5.53 6.48 24.25
C PRO A 339 -4.44 5.65 24.92
N ALA A 340 -4.84 4.83 25.90
CA ALA A 340 -3.92 3.90 26.54
C ALA A 340 -3.53 2.77 25.59
N VAL A 341 -2.29 2.31 25.69
CA VAL A 341 -1.71 1.23 24.88
C VAL A 341 -1.70 -0.05 25.70
N SER A 342 -2.19 -1.15 25.13
CA SER A 342 -2.18 -2.48 25.75
C SER A 342 -0.94 -3.26 25.33
N SER A 343 -0.16 -3.74 26.30
CA SER A 343 1.01 -4.60 26.04
C SER A 343 0.64 -5.94 25.40
N GLU A 344 -0.52 -6.51 25.75
CA GLU A 344 -1.04 -7.74 25.14
C GLU A 344 -1.28 -7.57 23.64
N ILE A 345 -1.85 -6.44 23.24
CA ILE A 345 -2.13 -6.12 21.84
C ILE A 345 -0.83 -5.85 21.07
N VAL A 346 0.12 -5.14 21.67
CA VAL A 346 1.48 -4.95 21.10
C VAL A 346 2.15 -6.31 20.88
N SER A 347 2.03 -7.24 21.84
CA SER A 347 2.54 -8.60 21.72
C SER A 347 1.85 -9.37 20.59
N ALA A 348 0.52 -9.29 20.47
CA ALA A 348 -0.24 -9.94 19.40
C ALA A 348 0.18 -9.43 18.01
N LEU A 349 0.39 -8.12 17.84
CA LEU A 349 0.89 -7.54 16.59
C LEU A 349 2.33 -8.00 16.27
N ASN A 350 3.19 -8.12 17.28
CA ASN A 350 4.54 -8.67 17.10
C ASN A 350 4.51 -10.15 16.68
N GLN A 351 3.60 -10.94 17.26
CA GLN A 351 3.40 -12.34 16.85
C GLN A 351 2.88 -12.44 15.42
N LEU A 352 1.91 -11.61 15.04
CA LEU A 352 1.43 -11.51 13.66
C LEU A 352 2.59 -11.14 12.71
N MET A 353 3.39 -10.13 13.03
CA MET A 353 4.55 -9.74 12.24
C MET A 353 5.51 -10.93 12.06
N ASN A 354 5.81 -11.65 13.14
CA ASN A 354 6.68 -12.83 13.08
C ASN A 354 6.10 -13.95 12.19
N ALA A 355 4.78 -14.16 12.23
CA ALA A 355 4.09 -15.12 11.37
C ALA A 355 4.17 -14.70 9.90
N THR A 356 4.04 -13.40 9.59
CA THR A 356 4.08 -12.92 8.20
C THR A 356 5.42 -13.12 7.50
N PHE A 357 6.56 -13.22 8.21
CA PHE A 357 7.86 -13.51 7.57
C PHE A 357 7.83 -14.85 6.82
N LYS A 358 7.08 -15.84 7.31
CA LYS A 358 6.99 -17.18 6.72
C LYS A 358 6.26 -17.20 5.37
N LEU A 359 5.53 -16.13 5.02
CA LEU A 359 4.80 -16.02 3.77
C LEU A 359 5.71 -15.72 2.56
N PHE A 360 6.92 -15.23 2.81
CA PHE A 360 7.81 -14.74 1.76
C PHE A 360 8.89 -15.76 1.42
N LYS A 361 9.04 -16.04 0.12
CA LYS A 361 10.12 -16.89 -0.40
C LYS A 361 11.41 -16.08 -0.56
N PRO A 362 12.56 -16.58 -0.11
CA PRO A 362 13.85 -15.93 -0.32
C PRO A 362 14.18 -15.79 -1.81
N THR A 363 14.92 -14.74 -2.15
CA THR A 363 15.54 -14.59 -3.48
C THR A 363 16.85 -15.37 -3.58
N ASN A 364 17.45 -15.74 -2.43
CA ASN A 364 18.74 -16.45 -2.32
C ASN A 364 19.94 -15.65 -2.86
N LEU A 365 19.78 -14.34 -3.06
CA LEU A 365 20.86 -13.45 -3.45
C LEU A 365 21.73 -13.07 -2.24
N ARG A 366 22.93 -12.54 -2.50
CA ARG A 366 23.85 -12.10 -1.46
C ARG A 366 23.63 -10.63 -1.18
N TYR A 367 23.05 -10.33 -0.02
CA TYR A 367 22.71 -8.98 0.42
C TYR A 367 23.80 -8.41 1.33
N ILE A 368 24.09 -7.14 1.13
CA ILE A 368 24.76 -6.29 2.13
C ILE A 368 23.85 -5.12 2.48
N ILE A 369 23.58 -4.95 3.77
CA ILE A 369 22.80 -3.85 4.32
C ILE A 369 23.74 -2.94 5.10
N ALA A 370 24.00 -1.76 4.55
CA ALA A 370 24.79 -0.73 5.21
C ALA A 370 23.84 0.25 5.90
N VAL A 371 23.95 0.36 7.22
CA VAL A 371 23.10 1.25 8.02
C VAL A 371 23.96 2.36 8.60
N ASP A 372 23.61 3.61 8.33
CA ASP A 372 24.17 4.78 9.00
C ASP A 372 23.42 5.01 10.33
N PRO A 373 23.99 4.67 11.50
CA PRO A 373 23.26 4.77 12.77
C PRO A 373 23.12 6.21 13.29
N PHE A 374 23.67 7.20 12.59
CA PHE A 374 23.75 8.58 13.08
C PHE A 374 22.50 9.40 12.71
N ASP A 375 22.11 10.33 13.60
CA ASP A 375 20.92 11.21 13.46
C ASP A 375 19.55 10.47 13.35
N MET A 376 19.50 9.17 13.66
CA MET A 376 18.30 8.34 13.51
C MET A 376 17.25 8.46 14.63
N THR A 377 17.59 9.10 15.77
CA THR A 377 16.70 9.18 16.95
C THR A 377 16.05 10.55 17.14
N THR A 378 16.54 11.56 16.44
CA THR A 378 16.18 12.98 16.54
C THR A 378 15.21 13.39 15.44
N ARG A 379 15.27 12.73 14.28
CA ARG A 379 14.41 12.98 13.13
C ARG A 379 13.20 12.05 13.10
N LYS A 380 12.29 12.35 12.17
CA LYS A 380 11.12 11.53 11.85
C LYS A 380 11.24 10.99 10.43
N VAL A 381 10.66 9.82 10.22
CA VAL A 381 10.59 9.19 8.90
C VAL A 381 9.69 10.03 7.98
N GLY A 382 10.12 10.22 6.74
CA GLY A 382 9.32 10.87 5.70
C GLY A 382 8.04 10.07 5.45
N HIS A 383 6.90 10.77 5.29
CA HIS A 383 5.54 10.20 5.20
C HIS A 383 4.96 9.62 6.50
N ILE A 384 5.75 8.99 7.37
CA ILE A 384 5.31 8.40 8.64
C ILE A 384 5.94 9.13 9.83
N PRO A 385 5.42 10.31 10.22
CA PRO A 385 6.14 11.20 11.12
C PRO A 385 6.08 10.78 12.60
N PHE A 386 5.26 9.79 12.95
CA PHE A 386 5.23 9.18 14.29
C PHE A 386 6.31 8.09 14.47
N MET A 387 7.02 7.72 13.39
CA MET A 387 8.06 6.70 13.37
C MET A 387 9.46 7.33 13.34
N LEU A 388 10.41 6.71 14.04
CA LEU A 388 11.82 7.10 14.03
C LEU A 388 12.58 6.40 12.90
N PRO A 389 13.61 7.05 12.30
CA PRO A 389 14.48 6.40 11.34
C PRO A 389 15.17 5.13 11.89
N SER A 390 15.48 5.06 13.20
CA SER A 390 16.01 3.84 13.83
C SER A 390 15.07 2.65 13.65
N GLN A 391 13.77 2.85 13.86
CA GLN A 391 12.73 1.84 13.67
C GLN A 391 12.64 1.41 12.21
N GLY A 392 12.79 2.35 11.26
CA GLY A 392 12.78 2.08 9.82
C GLY A 392 13.98 1.26 9.36
N ALA A 393 15.16 1.56 9.89
CA ALA A 393 16.36 0.78 9.66
C ALA A 393 16.24 -0.63 10.26
N ALA A 394 15.77 -0.73 11.51
CA ALA A 394 15.61 -1.99 12.21
C ALA A 394 14.64 -2.95 11.49
N ILE A 395 13.46 -2.49 11.06
CA ILE A 395 12.52 -3.36 10.33
C ILE A 395 13.07 -3.76 8.95
N THR A 396 13.84 -2.88 8.30
CA THR A 396 14.51 -3.23 7.03
C THR A 396 15.50 -4.36 7.28
N VAL A 397 16.42 -4.20 8.23
CA VAL A 397 17.41 -5.22 8.60
C VAL A 397 16.73 -6.52 9.03
N GLN A 398 15.73 -6.45 9.92
CA GLN A 398 15.00 -7.62 10.40
C GLN A 398 14.34 -8.40 9.26
N SER A 399 13.70 -7.70 8.32
CA SER A 399 12.98 -8.35 7.22
C SER A 399 13.93 -9.18 6.35
N TYR A 400 15.08 -8.63 5.98
CA TYR A 400 16.05 -9.37 5.19
C TYR A 400 16.74 -10.48 6.00
N LEU A 401 17.09 -10.25 7.27
CA LEU A 401 17.69 -11.30 8.11
C LEU A 401 16.78 -12.52 8.31
N LYS A 402 15.46 -12.29 8.39
CA LYS A 402 14.45 -13.35 8.58
C LYS A 402 14.09 -14.08 7.29
N ILE A 403 14.08 -13.37 6.16
CA ILE A 403 13.64 -13.91 4.87
C ILE A 403 14.82 -14.47 4.07
N GLU A 404 15.93 -13.75 3.98
CA GLU A 404 17.06 -14.10 3.11
C GLU A 404 18.14 -14.90 3.86
N PRO A 405 18.72 -15.94 3.23
CA PRO A 405 19.74 -16.76 3.88
C PRO A 405 21.07 -16.03 4.04
N ASN A 406 21.41 -15.15 3.10
CA ASN A 406 22.75 -14.55 2.92
C ASN A 406 22.69 -13.01 3.07
N VAL A 407 22.76 -12.53 4.32
CA VAL A 407 22.72 -11.10 4.63
C VAL A 407 23.93 -10.72 5.48
N THR A 408 24.67 -9.71 5.05
CA THR A 408 25.73 -9.07 5.83
C THR A 408 25.27 -7.68 6.24
N VAL A 409 25.34 -7.35 7.54
CA VAL A 409 25.01 -6.01 8.04
C VAL A 409 26.29 -5.29 8.42
N VAL A 410 26.43 -4.05 7.96
CA VAL A 410 27.60 -3.21 8.24
C VAL A 410 27.16 -1.81 8.64
N ALA A 411 27.99 -1.09 9.37
CA ALA A 411 27.79 0.32 9.67
C ALA A 411 29.12 1.08 9.64
N PRO A 412 29.11 2.38 9.31
CA PRO A 412 30.26 3.22 9.52
C PRO A 412 30.45 3.47 11.03
N THR A 413 31.70 3.52 11.47
CA THR A 413 32.04 4.16 12.75
C THR A 413 32.10 5.67 12.56
N TRP A 414 32.17 6.45 13.65
CA TRP A 414 32.14 7.92 13.56
C TRP A 414 33.32 8.49 12.74
N ASP A 415 34.55 8.05 13.05
CA ASP A 415 35.80 8.47 12.38
C ASP A 415 36.53 7.32 11.66
N GLY A 416 35.95 6.12 11.61
CA GLY A 416 36.63 4.92 11.13
C GLY A 416 35.95 4.24 9.95
N PRO A 417 36.55 3.13 9.46
CA PRO A 417 36.04 2.41 8.31
C PRO A 417 34.69 1.75 8.61
N ILE A 418 33.99 1.36 7.54
CA ILE A 418 32.84 0.49 7.63
C ILE A 418 33.24 -0.84 8.25
N SER A 419 32.47 -1.29 9.24
CA SER A 419 32.69 -2.54 9.96
C SER A 419 31.43 -3.40 10.00
N PRO A 420 31.56 -4.74 10.04
CA PRO A 420 30.45 -5.64 10.30
C PRO A 420 29.78 -5.36 11.64
N ILE A 421 28.45 -5.50 11.67
CA ILE A 421 27.67 -5.55 12.89
C ILE A 421 27.25 -7.00 13.13
N GLU A 422 27.55 -7.52 14.31
CA GLU A 422 27.06 -8.83 14.74
C GLU A 422 25.56 -8.74 15.01
N VAL A 423 24.78 -9.46 14.20
CA VAL A 423 23.32 -9.53 14.29
C VAL A 423 22.87 -10.98 14.20
N ALA A 424 21.97 -11.39 15.08
CA ALA A 424 21.39 -12.73 15.02
C ALA A 424 20.20 -12.76 14.06
N LYS A 425 20.00 -13.88 13.35
CA LYS A 425 18.78 -14.08 12.54
C LYS A 425 17.50 -14.06 13.39
N THR A 426 17.62 -14.36 14.68
CA THR A 426 16.49 -14.32 15.62
C THR A 426 16.14 -12.91 16.09
N SER A 427 17.02 -11.92 15.90
CA SER A 427 16.91 -10.59 16.50
C SER A 427 15.58 -9.90 16.22
N THR A 428 15.06 -9.24 17.26
CA THR A 428 13.85 -8.42 17.16
C THR A 428 14.18 -7.02 16.64
N ALA A 429 13.20 -6.30 16.09
CA ALA A 429 13.40 -4.90 15.68
C ALA A 429 13.95 -4.04 16.82
N LYS A 430 13.45 -4.25 18.05
CA LYS A 430 13.90 -3.52 19.24
C LYS A 430 15.36 -3.80 19.58
N GLU A 431 15.77 -5.07 19.58
CA GLU A 431 17.18 -5.45 19.78
C GLU A 431 18.07 -4.85 18.70
N LEU A 432 17.62 -4.84 17.43
CA LEU A 432 18.37 -4.22 16.34
C LEU A 432 18.51 -2.70 16.52
N GLU A 433 17.48 -2.02 17.01
CA GLU A 433 17.59 -0.60 17.38
C GLU A 433 18.62 -0.38 18.49
N GLU A 434 18.62 -1.23 19.52
CA GLU A 434 19.58 -1.18 20.63
C GLU A 434 21.02 -1.43 20.13
N ILE A 435 21.23 -2.45 19.29
CA ILE A 435 22.52 -2.75 18.65
C ILE A 435 23.01 -1.54 17.85
N LEU A 436 22.17 -0.99 16.96
CA LEU A 436 22.52 0.19 16.14
C LEU A 436 22.85 1.41 17.01
N SER A 437 22.12 1.61 18.11
CA SER A 437 22.39 2.68 19.07
C SER A 437 23.72 2.49 19.81
N SER A 438 24.12 1.24 20.08
CA SER A 438 25.41 0.92 20.71
C SER A 438 26.59 1.20 19.78
N VAL A 439 26.43 1.01 18.46
CA VAL A 439 27.46 1.37 17.47
C VAL A 439 27.71 2.87 17.48
N ARG A 440 26.66 3.68 17.66
CA ARG A 440 26.77 5.13 17.83
C ARG A 440 27.50 5.50 19.13
N SER A 441 27.25 4.81 20.25
CA SER A 441 27.82 5.19 21.55
C SER A 441 29.27 4.77 21.76
N LYS A 442 29.77 3.74 21.05
CA LYS A 442 31.18 3.30 21.06
C LYS A 442 32.13 4.26 20.33
N THR A 443 31.67 5.46 20.01
CA THR A 443 32.49 6.52 19.43
C THR A 443 33.43 7.09 20.49
N THR A 444 34.72 7.24 20.15
CA THR A 444 35.82 7.65 21.04
C THR A 444 35.77 9.11 21.51
N VAL A 445 34.73 9.88 21.15
CA VAL A 445 34.65 11.33 21.40
C VAL A 445 33.37 11.68 22.16
N ALA A 446 33.50 12.52 23.19
CA ALA A 446 32.40 12.93 24.06
C ALA A 446 31.27 13.67 23.29
N PRO A 447 29.97 13.43 23.61
CA PRO A 447 28.84 13.95 22.84
C PRO A 447 28.73 15.48 22.73
N LYS A 448 29.35 16.23 23.65
CA LYS A 448 29.19 17.69 23.77
C LYS A 448 30.12 18.49 22.86
N THR A 449 31.11 17.86 22.23
CA THR A 449 32.09 18.51 21.33
C THR A 449 32.02 18.00 19.88
N MET A 450 31.05 17.13 19.55
CA MET A 450 30.94 16.58 18.21
C MET A 450 30.58 17.67 17.18
N PRO A 451 31.38 17.87 16.11
CA PRO A 451 30.93 18.67 14.98
C PRO A 451 29.64 18.07 14.42
N LYS A 452 28.72 18.91 13.93
CA LYS A 452 27.53 18.42 13.21
C LYS A 452 28.03 17.66 11.98
N ARG A 453 28.00 16.32 12.06
CA ARG A 453 28.23 15.46 10.91
C ARG A 453 27.26 15.88 9.80
N ASP A 454 27.75 16.11 8.59
CA ASP A 454 26.87 16.43 7.47
C ASP A 454 25.84 15.30 7.36
N PRO A 455 24.52 15.58 7.46
CA PRO A 455 23.48 14.56 7.34
C PRO A 455 23.48 13.83 5.98
N THR A 456 24.33 14.23 5.03
CA THR A 456 24.60 13.51 3.78
C THR A 456 25.74 12.49 3.86
N VAL A 457 26.07 12.01 5.07
CA VAL A 457 27.13 11.02 5.35
C VAL A 457 27.21 9.96 4.26
N SER A 458 28.38 9.93 3.62
CA SER A 458 28.66 9.06 2.50
C SER A 458 29.07 7.67 3.00
N MET A 459 28.17 6.69 2.86
CA MET A 459 28.49 5.25 3.03
C MET A 459 29.15 4.67 1.76
N VAL A 460 29.75 5.51 0.90
CA VAL A 460 30.35 5.12 -0.39
C VAL A 460 31.47 4.09 -0.21
N ASP A 461 32.17 4.14 0.92
CA ASP A 461 33.27 3.21 1.24
C ASP A 461 32.80 1.75 1.37
N VAL A 462 31.47 1.48 1.37
CA VAL A 462 30.93 0.12 1.45
C VAL A 462 31.37 -0.73 0.27
N PHE A 463 31.53 -0.10 -0.90
CA PHE A 463 31.97 -0.79 -2.11
C PHE A 463 33.44 -1.18 -2.01
N GLU A 464 34.27 -0.27 -1.50
CA GLU A 464 35.71 -0.52 -1.28
C GLU A 464 35.92 -1.55 -0.18
N TRP A 465 35.12 -1.49 0.89
CA TRP A 465 35.09 -2.51 1.93
C TRP A 465 34.76 -3.89 1.34
N ALA A 466 33.70 -4.00 0.54
CA ALA A 466 33.30 -5.26 -0.09
C ALA A 466 34.40 -5.83 -1.01
N GLN A 467 35.08 -4.95 -1.77
CA GLN A 467 36.22 -5.32 -2.60
C GLN A 467 37.41 -5.82 -1.78
N LYS A 468 37.78 -5.11 -0.69
CA LYS A 468 38.87 -5.51 0.22
C LYS A 468 38.59 -6.86 0.87
N GLN A 469 37.35 -7.11 1.27
CA GLN A 469 36.91 -8.40 1.82
C GLN A 469 36.86 -9.52 0.77
N LYS A 470 37.03 -9.21 -0.53
CA LYS A 470 36.87 -10.13 -1.66
C LYS A 470 35.52 -10.88 -1.66
N LYS A 471 34.50 -10.30 -1.00
CA LYS A 471 33.14 -10.86 -0.92
C LYS A 471 32.27 -10.29 -2.03
N LYS A 472 31.61 -11.19 -2.76
CA LYS A 472 30.70 -10.84 -3.86
C LYS A 472 29.30 -10.60 -3.31
N PHE A 473 28.70 -9.45 -3.64
CA PHE A 473 27.35 -9.08 -3.24
C PHE A 473 26.52 -8.72 -4.48
N ASP A 474 25.31 -9.25 -4.52
CA ASP A 474 24.36 -9.03 -5.62
C ASP A 474 23.49 -7.81 -5.36
N VAL A 475 23.20 -7.50 -4.09
CA VAL A 475 22.33 -6.39 -3.71
C VAL A 475 22.92 -5.59 -2.55
N PHE A 476 23.05 -4.28 -2.75
CA PHE A 476 23.42 -3.32 -1.73
C PHE A 476 22.17 -2.55 -1.29
N ILE A 477 21.87 -2.55 0.01
CA ILE A 477 20.80 -1.73 0.61
C ILE A 477 21.45 -0.76 1.59
N LEU A 478 21.48 0.52 1.23
CA LEU A 478 22.06 1.58 2.03
C LEU A 478 20.93 2.33 2.74
N VAL A 479 20.96 2.37 4.07
CA VAL A 479 19.91 2.94 4.90
C VAL A 479 20.48 4.09 5.71
N ALA A 480 19.95 5.30 5.50
CA ALA A 480 20.34 6.48 6.25
C ALA A 480 19.17 7.46 6.40
N THR A 481 19.36 8.52 7.18
CA THR A 481 18.36 9.58 7.31
C THR A 481 18.22 10.39 6.02
N ALA A 482 19.34 10.78 5.41
CA ALA A 482 19.38 11.45 4.11
C ALA A 482 20.52 10.90 3.24
N ILE A 483 20.25 10.63 1.96
CA ILE A 483 21.24 10.11 1.00
C ILE A 483 21.30 11.03 -0.22
N ASN A 484 22.52 11.36 -0.65
CA ASN A 484 22.79 12.01 -1.92
C ASN A 484 23.13 10.95 -2.99
N ALA A 485 22.20 10.68 -3.92
CA ALA A 485 22.33 9.53 -4.81
C ALA A 485 23.45 9.67 -5.86
N THR A 486 23.85 10.88 -6.23
CA THR A 486 24.89 11.10 -7.26
C THR A 486 26.26 10.59 -6.84
N GLN A 487 26.56 10.59 -5.53
CA GLN A 487 27.84 10.13 -4.98
C GLN A 487 28.10 8.63 -5.22
N TYR A 488 27.04 7.84 -5.41
CA TYR A 488 27.14 6.39 -5.50
C TYR A 488 27.27 5.86 -6.93
N VAL A 489 26.90 6.65 -7.95
CA VAL A 489 26.78 6.17 -9.34
C VAL A 489 28.12 5.65 -9.87
N ALA A 490 29.17 6.47 -9.81
CA ALA A 490 30.49 6.11 -10.36
C ALA A 490 31.15 4.97 -9.58
N LYS A 491 31.07 5.01 -8.26
CA LYS A 491 31.67 4.02 -7.35
C LYS A 491 30.96 2.66 -7.43
N PHE A 492 29.64 2.66 -7.60
CA PHE A 492 28.90 1.41 -7.82
C PHE A 492 29.21 0.79 -9.18
N ALA A 493 29.32 1.60 -10.24
CA ALA A 493 29.76 1.10 -11.56
C ALA A 493 31.19 0.54 -11.50
N GLN A 494 32.08 1.16 -10.73
CA GLN A 494 33.43 0.63 -10.48
C GLN A 494 33.36 -0.73 -9.76
N TYR A 495 32.53 -0.86 -8.72
CA TYR A 495 32.30 -2.13 -8.04
C TYR A 495 31.87 -3.25 -8.99
N GLN A 496 30.86 -2.98 -9.83
CA GLN A 496 30.35 -3.96 -10.80
C GLN A 496 31.45 -4.45 -11.76
N ARG A 497 32.31 -3.54 -12.24
CA ARG A 497 33.43 -3.86 -13.13
C ARG A 497 34.52 -4.68 -12.41
N THR A 498 34.99 -4.20 -11.27
CA THR A 498 36.07 -4.84 -10.50
C THR A 498 35.68 -6.24 -10.02
N MET A 499 34.44 -6.41 -9.54
CA MET A 499 33.96 -7.69 -9.02
C MET A 499 33.35 -8.60 -10.09
N LYS A 500 33.25 -8.13 -11.35
CA LYS A 500 32.61 -8.82 -12.48
C LYS A 500 31.16 -9.21 -12.19
N LEU A 501 30.37 -8.29 -11.61
CA LEU A 501 28.96 -8.48 -11.25
C LEU A 501 28.08 -7.42 -11.93
N PRO A 502 27.83 -7.54 -13.25
CA PRO A 502 27.09 -6.51 -14.02
C PRO A 502 25.60 -6.44 -13.67
N ARG A 503 25.06 -7.44 -12.96
CA ARG A 503 23.65 -7.49 -12.53
C ARG A 503 23.43 -7.03 -11.09
N SER A 504 24.49 -6.61 -10.38
CA SER A 504 24.34 -6.13 -9.00
C SER A 504 23.42 -4.92 -8.97
N LYS A 505 22.59 -4.83 -7.93
CA LYS A 505 21.62 -3.75 -7.71
C LYS A 505 21.98 -2.93 -6.48
N LEU A 506 21.69 -1.63 -6.53
CA LEU A 506 21.88 -0.70 -5.43
C LEU A 506 20.54 -0.08 -5.04
N VAL A 507 20.23 -0.11 -3.76
CA VAL A 507 19.05 0.51 -3.16
C VAL A 507 19.51 1.57 -2.19
N LEU A 508 19.07 2.81 -2.40
CA LEU A 508 19.35 3.94 -1.54
C LEU A 508 18.08 4.28 -0.76
N LEU A 509 17.99 3.77 0.47
CA LEU A 509 16.87 3.96 1.37
C LEU A 509 17.09 5.18 2.27
N SER A 510 16.56 6.32 1.81
CA SER A 510 16.65 7.59 2.51
C SER A 510 15.40 7.80 3.38
N LEU A 511 15.49 7.51 4.68
CA LEU A 511 14.33 7.40 5.55
C LEU A 511 13.62 8.74 5.82
N CYS A 512 14.30 9.88 5.78
CA CYS A 512 13.69 11.20 5.94
C CYS A 512 13.41 11.85 4.58
N CYS A 513 14.46 12.08 3.79
CA CYS A 513 14.37 12.69 2.45
C CYS A 513 15.59 12.31 1.60
N ALA A 514 15.41 12.02 0.32
CA ALA A 514 16.53 11.88 -0.61
C ALA A 514 16.94 13.25 -1.18
N LYS A 515 18.24 13.40 -1.47
CA LYS A 515 18.81 14.57 -2.16
C LYS A 515 19.40 14.13 -3.49
N ASN A 516 19.32 15.00 -4.51
CA ASN A 516 19.92 14.82 -5.83
C ASN A 516 19.73 13.39 -6.38
N THR A 517 18.49 13.08 -6.75
CA THR A 517 18.11 11.76 -7.23
C THR A 517 18.77 11.43 -8.57
N VAL A 518 18.88 10.13 -8.86
CA VAL A 518 19.49 9.61 -10.09
C VAL A 518 18.50 8.71 -10.82
N ASP A 519 18.64 8.63 -12.13
CA ASP A 519 17.79 7.77 -12.95
C ASP A 519 18.62 6.76 -13.76
N THR A 520 18.90 5.62 -13.13
CA THR A 520 19.68 4.53 -13.73
C THR A 520 18.91 3.22 -13.63
N LYS A 521 19.30 2.23 -14.42
CA LYS A 521 18.63 0.91 -14.42
C LYS A 521 18.94 0.05 -13.18
N ASP A 522 20.08 0.29 -12.53
CA ASP A 522 20.64 -0.55 -11.45
C ASP A 522 20.62 0.13 -10.07
N ILE A 523 20.20 1.39 -9.99
CA ILE A 523 20.01 2.12 -8.72
C ILE A 523 18.54 2.45 -8.51
N PHE A 524 18.00 2.08 -7.34
CA PHE A 524 16.66 2.43 -6.90
C PHE A 524 16.73 3.33 -5.67
N VAL A 525 16.09 4.49 -5.74
CA VAL A 525 16.11 5.49 -4.65
C VAL A 525 14.76 5.50 -3.96
N VAL A 526 14.76 5.51 -2.64
CA VAL A 526 13.55 5.66 -1.82
C VAL A 526 13.72 6.90 -0.96
N SER A 527 12.71 7.78 -0.95
CA SER A 527 12.70 9.00 -0.13
C SER A 527 11.52 8.99 0.82
N GLY A 528 11.73 8.46 2.02
CA GLY A 528 10.73 8.23 3.07
C GLY A 528 10.58 6.74 3.40
N PHE A 529 9.50 6.36 4.09
CA PHE A 529 9.15 4.96 4.29
C PHE A 529 7.64 4.71 4.28
N ASP A 530 7.20 3.53 3.85
CA ASP A 530 5.84 2.99 4.01
C ASP A 530 5.83 1.45 3.93
N ASP A 531 4.64 0.85 3.96
CA ASP A 531 4.48 -0.60 3.89
C ASP A 531 4.81 -1.19 2.50
N LYS A 532 5.04 -0.35 1.47
CA LYS A 532 5.32 -0.77 0.09
C LYS A 532 6.80 -0.75 -0.27
N VAL A 533 7.62 -0.02 0.49
CA VAL A 533 9.07 0.10 0.24
C VAL A 533 9.75 -1.27 0.10
N LEU A 534 9.60 -2.16 1.08
CA LEU A 534 10.29 -3.45 1.07
C LEU A 534 9.82 -4.38 -0.07
N PRO A 535 8.49 -4.53 -0.32
CA PRO A 535 8.00 -5.20 -1.53
C PRO A 535 8.57 -4.63 -2.83
N LEU A 536 8.66 -3.31 -2.96
CA LEU A 536 9.22 -2.67 -4.15
C LEU A 536 10.70 -2.95 -4.33
N ILE A 537 11.48 -3.01 -3.24
CA ILE A 537 12.89 -3.41 -3.33
C ILE A 537 13.01 -4.83 -3.87
N VAL A 538 12.19 -5.77 -3.39
CA VAL A 538 12.18 -7.15 -3.90
C VAL A 538 11.84 -7.18 -5.40
N ASN A 539 10.83 -6.42 -5.83
CA ASN A 539 10.47 -6.31 -7.24
C ASN A 539 11.56 -5.68 -8.10
N PHE A 540 12.29 -4.70 -7.57
CA PHE A 540 13.43 -4.08 -8.25
C PHE A 540 14.57 -5.08 -8.46
N VAL A 541 14.88 -5.85 -7.43
CA VAL A 541 15.92 -6.89 -7.46
C VAL A 541 15.55 -8.01 -8.43
N LYS A 542 14.27 -8.37 -8.53
CA LYS A 542 13.75 -9.37 -9.49
C LYS A 542 13.56 -8.84 -10.92
N GLU A 543 13.91 -7.57 -11.18
CA GLU A 543 13.74 -6.89 -12.48
C GLU A 543 12.28 -6.78 -12.94
N SER A 544 11.34 -6.81 -11.99
CA SER A 544 9.92 -6.51 -12.21
C SER A 544 9.64 -5.01 -12.35
N ILE A 545 10.59 -4.14 -11.97
CA ILE A 545 10.55 -2.66 -12.08
C ILE A 545 11.84 -1.99 -12.56
#